data_AF-X1R6B4-F1
#
_entry.id   AF-X1R6B4-F1
#
_cell.length_a   1.000
_cell.length_b   1.000
_cell.length_c   1.000
_cell.angle_alpha   90.00
_cell.angle_beta   90.00
_cell.angle_gamma   90.00
#
_symmetry.space_group_name_H-M   'P 1'
#
loop_
_entity.id
_entity.type
_entity.pdbx_description
1 polymer ?
#
loop_
_entity_poly.entity_id
_entity_poly.type
_entity_poly.pdbx_seq_one_letter_code
_entity_poly.pdbx_strand_id
1 'polypeptide(L)'
;MSFLNRTAKHFLAIKAAREIREKIEQAGLDNLKTLADAGKSIIGIYLKGCSPEEKKKIRQDGNALAKLGVTPGMVLEELSGQNEELC
;
A
#
# COMPACT_ATOMS: atom_id res chain seq x y z
N MET A 1 1.70 -25.60 3.45
CA MET A 1 2.69 -24.57 3.07
C MET A 1 3.86 -24.66 4.03
N SER A 2 5.11 -24.50 3.57
CA SER A 2 6.27 -24.46 4.48
C SER A 2 6.31 -23.14 5.27
N PHE A 3 6.87 -23.18 6.48
CA PHE A 3 7.04 -22.01 7.34
C PHE A 3 7.77 -20.85 6.62
N LEU A 4 8.83 -21.16 5.88
CA LEU A 4 9.59 -20.20 5.06
C LEU A 4 8.73 -19.42 4.06
N ASN A 5 7.79 -20.09 3.38
CA ASN A 5 6.91 -19.43 2.42
C ASN A 5 5.93 -18.48 3.11
N ARG A 6 5.44 -18.84 4.31
CA ARG A 6 4.60 -17.95 5.13
C ARG A 6 5.38 -16.71 5.59
N THR A 7 6.61 -16.89 6.09
CA THR A 7 7.46 -15.80 6.56
C THR A 7 7.84 -14.83 5.43
N ALA A 8 8.17 -15.34 4.24
CA ALA A 8 8.49 -14.52 3.08
C ALA A 8 7.31 -13.62 2.65
N LYS A 9 6.08 -14.16 2.68
CA LYS A 9 4.87 -13.37 2.36
C LYS A 9 4.62 -12.26 3.36
N HIS A 10 4.76 -12.53 4.67
CA HIS A 10 4.63 -11.50 5.69
C HIS A 10 5.68 -10.40 5.53
N PHE A 11 6.94 -10.77 5.30
CA PHE A 11 7.99 -9.78 5.07
C PHE A 11 7.69 -8.86 3.87
N LEU A 12 7.19 -9.43 2.77
CA LEU A 12 6.76 -8.65 1.60
C LEU A 12 5.55 -7.75 1.90
N ALA A 13 4.60 -8.22 2.70
CA ALA A 13 3.45 -7.42 3.15
C ALA A 13 3.89 -6.23 4.01
N ILE A 14 4.80 -6.45 4.98
CA ILE A 14 5.39 -5.39 5.82
C ILE A 14 6.05 -4.33 4.94
N LYS A 15 6.86 -4.75 3.97
CA LYS A 15 7.57 -3.83 3.08
C LYS A 15 6.58 -3.00 2.25
N ALA A 16 5.57 -3.64 1.66
CA ALA A 16 4.54 -2.94 0.89
C ALA A 16 3.75 -1.94 1.76
N ALA A 17 3.44 -2.31 3.00
CA ALA A 17 2.78 -1.42 3.94
C ALA A 17 3.64 -0.18 4.27
N ARG A 18 4.95 -0.34 4.47
CA ARG A 18 5.88 0.80 4.69
C ARG A 18 5.89 1.76 3.50
N GLU A 19 5.99 1.24 2.28
CA GLU A 19 5.97 2.07 1.07
C GLU A 19 4.64 2.83 0.89
N ILE A 20 3.51 2.22 1.27
CA ILE A 20 2.21 2.90 1.27
C ILE A 20 2.16 4.01 2.32
N ARG A 21 2.69 3.76 3.52
CA ARG A 21 2.75 4.76 4.59
C ARG A 21 3.56 5.99 4.18
N GLU A 22 4.75 5.81 3.61
CA GLU A 22 5.58 6.92 3.12
C GLU A 22 4.83 7.78 2.08
N LYS A 23 4.07 7.13 1.19
CA LYS A 23 3.24 7.85 0.20
C LYS A 23 2.07 8.61 0.84
N ILE A 24 1.46 8.05 1.88
CA ILE A 24 0.41 8.72 2.67
C ILE A 24 0.99 9.96 3.37
N GLU A 25 2.15 9.82 4.01
CA GLU A 25 2.86 10.91 4.69
C GLU A 25 3.24 12.02 3.70
N GLN A 26 3.77 11.67 2.53
CA GLN A 26 4.07 12.62 1.45
C GLN A 26 2.82 13.33 0.92
N ALA A 27 1.69 12.63 0.78
CA ALA A 27 0.43 13.22 0.34
C ALA A 27 -0.21 14.14 1.40
N GLY A 28 0.10 13.89 2.68
CA GLY A 28 -0.49 14.57 3.83
C GLY A 28 -1.87 14.01 4.19
N LEU A 29 -2.07 13.67 5.46
CA LEU A 29 -3.31 13.06 5.95
C LEU A 29 -4.53 13.97 5.75
N ASP A 30 -4.37 15.28 5.95
CA ASP A 30 -5.46 16.26 5.79
C ASP A 30 -5.95 16.37 4.34
N ASN A 31 -5.04 16.24 3.37
CA ASN A 31 -5.39 16.22 1.96
C ASN A 31 -6.20 14.96 1.63
N LEU A 32 -5.75 13.81 2.13
CA LEU A 32 -6.47 12.55 1.93
C LEU A 32 -7.86 12.59 2.59
N LYS A 33 -7.97 13.15 3.79
CA LYS A 33 -9.24 13.35 4.49
C LYS A 33 -10.19 14.26 3.70
N THR A 34 -9.68 15.39 3.19
CA THR A 34 -10.47 16.30 2.34
C THR A 34 -10.99 15.60 1.07
N LEU A 35 -10.18 14.73 0.46
CA LEU A 35 -10.61 13.95 -0.70
C LEU A 35 -11.67 12.90 -0.33
N ALA A 36 -11.52 12.24 0.81
CA ALA A 36 -12.50 11.29 1.32
C ALA A 36 -13.84 11.97 1.64
N ASP A 37 -13.80 13.10 2.34
CA ASP A 37 -14.99 13.88 2.72
C ASP A 37 -15.73 14.43 1.49
N ALA A 38 -15.00 14.76 0.42
CA ALA A 38 -15.57 15.16 -0.86
C ALA A 38 -16.10 13.98 -1.71
N GLY A 39 -16.06 12.74 -1.20
CA GLY A 39 -16.47 11.54 -1.94
C GLY A 39 -15.60 11.24 -3.16
N LYS A 40 -14.39 11.80 -3.23
CA LYS A 40 -13.49 11.64 -4.38
C LYS A 40 -12.64 10.39 -4.21
N SER A 41 -12.47 9.63 -5.29
CA SER A 41 -11.57 8.47 -5.30
C SER A 41 -10.12 8.93 -5.09
N ILE A 42 -9.60 8.69 -3.88
CA ILE A 42 -8.20 8.96 -3.51
C ILE A 42 -7.26 8.24 -4.49
N ILE A 43 -7.53 6.96 -4.77
CA ILE A 43 -6.74 6.15 -5.70
C ILE A 43 -6.82 6.72 -7.12
N GLY A 44 -8.03 7.09 -7.58
CA GLY A 44 -8.21 7.67 -8.91
C GLY A 44 -7.46 9.00 -9.09
N ILE A 45 -7.42 9.83 -8.04
CA ILE A 45 -6.68 11.11 -8.06
C ILE A 45 -5.18 10.86 -8.01
N TYR A 46 -4.71 9.98 -7.14
CA TYR A 46 -3.30 9.61 -7.06
C TYR A 46 -2.80 9.07 -8.40
N LEU A 47 -3.54 8.13 -9.00
CA LEU A 47 -3.20 7.61 -10.32
C LEU A 47 -3.27 8.70 -11.40
N LYS A 48 -4.20 9.66 -11.36
CA LYS A 48 -4.17 10.77 -12.33
C LYS A 48 -2.89 11.59 -12.24
N GLY A 49 -2.35 11.80 -11.04
CA GLY A 49 -1.10 12.52 -10.81
C GLY A 49 0.17 11.76 -11.24
N CYS A 50 0.14 10.44 -11.29
CA CYS A 50 1.27 9.64 -11.74
C CYS A 50 1.49 9.70 -13.26
N SER A 51 2.76 9.76 -13.66
CA SER A 51 3.21 9.56 -15.03
C SER A 51 2.85 8.14 -15.54
N PRO A 52 2.82 7.93 -16.87
CA PRO A 52 2.60 6.60 -17.46
C PRO A 52 3.61 5.54 -16.98
N GLU A 53 4.86 5.94 -16.75
CA GLU A 53 5.94 5.06 -16.28
C GLU A 53 5.71 4.62 -14.84
N GLU A 54 5.35 5.55 -13.95
CA GLU A 54 5.00 5.25 -12.56
C GLU A 54 3.78 4.33 -12.48
N LYS A 55 2.75 4.57 -13.29
CA LYS A 55 1.58 3.69 -13.38
C LYS A 55 1.97 2.26 -13.78
N LYS A 56 2.85 2.14 -14.77
CA LYS A 56 3.35 0.84 -15.23
C LYS A 56 4.10 0.12 -14.10
N LYS A 57 4.98 0.84 -13.38
CA LYS A 57 5.72 0.30 -12.24
C LYS A 57 4.78 -0.16 -11.12
N ILE A 58 3.85 0.69 -10.68
CA ILE A 58 2.84 0.35 -9.64
C ILE A 58 2.09 -0.93 -10.01
N ARG A 59 1.68 -1.06 -11.28
CA ARG A 59 0.99 -2.25 -11.77
C ARG A 59 1.89 -3.49 -11.79
N GLN A 60 3.15 -3.34 -12.19
CA GLN A 60 4.13 -4.43 -12.21
C GLN A 60 4.42 -4.93 -10.79
N ASP A 61 4.67 -4.01 -9.85
CA ASP A 61 4.97 -4.33 -8.46
C ASP A 61 3.78 -5.02 -7.78
N GLY A 62 2.56 -4.49 -7.97
CA GLY A 62 1.33 -5.13 -7.47
C GLY A 62 1.10 -6.54 -8.04
N ASN A 63 1.33 -6.73 -9.34
CA ASN A 63 1.24 -8.04 -9.98
C ASN A 63 2.30 -9.02 -9.44
N ALA A 64 3.51 -8.54 -9.14
CA ALA A 64 4.55 -9.37 -8.56
C ALA A 64 4.16 -9.84 -7.14
N LEU A 65 3.66 -8.93 -6.30
CA LEU A 65 3.16 -9.25 -4.96
C LEU A 65 2.02 -10.28 -5.01
N ALA A 66 1.06 -10.09 -5.92
CA ALA A 66 -0.05 -11.02 -6.11
C ALA A 66 0.42 -12.43 -6.52
N LYS A 67 1.39 -12.54 -7.45
CA LYS A 67 2.00 -13.82 -7.85
C LYS A 67 2.72 -14.51 -6.70
N LEU A 68 3.29 -13.75 -5.78
CA LEU A 68 3.94 -14.25 -4.56
C LEU A 68 2.92 -14.60 -3.46
N GLY A 69 1.63 -14.39 -3.71
CA GLY A 69 0.55 -14.73 -2.79
C GLY A 69 0.40 -13.76 -1.63
N VAL A 70 0.91 -12.52 -1.77
CA VAL A 70 0.61 -11.41 -0.86
C VAL A 70 -0.76 -10.87 -1.24
N THR A 71 -1.68 -10.81 -0.29
CA THR A 71 -3.03 -10.29 -0.51
C THR A 71 -3.14 -8.85 -0.03
N PRO A 72 -4.09 -8.06 -0.56
CA PRO A 72 -4.36 -6.72 -0.03
C PRO A 72 -4.67 -6.72 1.46
N GLY A 73 -5.36 -7.75 1.97
CA GLY A 73 -5.67 -7.89 3.40
C GLY A 73 -4.44 -7.97 4.28
N MET A 74 -3.41 -8.72 3.86
CA MET A 74 -2.13 -8.80 4.60
C MET A 74 -1.45 -7.42 4.64
N VAL A 75 -1.43 -6.70 3.53
CA VAL A 75 -0.82 -5.36 3.49
C VAL A 75 -1.57 -4.38 4.38
N LEU A 76 -2.91 -4.45 4.40
CA LEU A 76 -3.74 -3.61 5.27
C LEU A 76 -3.55 -3.93 6.75
N GLU A 77 -3.45 -5.21 7.11
CA GLU A 77 -3.17 -5.66 8.48
C GLU A 77 -1.84 -5.10 8.97
N GLU A 78 -0.77 -5.27 8.18
CA GLU A 78 0.56 -4.73 8.50
C GLU A 78 0.56 -3.18 8.54
N LEU A 79 -0.20 -2.52 7.65
CA LEU A 79 -0.33 -1.07 7.64
C LEU A 79 -1.04 -0.55 8.90
N SER A 80 -2.07 -1.26 9.38
CA SER A 80 -2.75 -0.93 10.63
C SER A 80 -1.88 -1.21 11.87
N GLY A 81 -1.13 -2.32 11.88
CA GLY A 81 -0.24 -2.69 12.99
C GLY A 81 0.98 -1.77 13.11
N GLN A 82 1.44 -1.17 12.01
CA GLN A 82 2.50 -0.15 12.04
C GLN A 82 2.13 1.13 12.82
N ASN A 83 0.84 1.33 13.15
CA ASN A 83 0.41 2.43 14.01
C ASN A 83 0.38 2.06 15.51
N GLU A 84 0.50 0.79 15.90
CA GLU A 84 0.54 0.39 17.33
C GLU A 84 1.86 0.78 18.02
N GLU A 85 2.89 1.23 17.29
CA GLU A 85 4.08 1.87 17.89
C GLU A 85 3.84 3.35 18.29
N LEU A 86 2.62 3.89 18.14
CA LEU A 86 2.24 5.28 18.49
C LEU A 86 1.15 5.38 19.57
N CYS A 87 1.03 4.39 20.46
CA CYS A 87 0.18 4.46 21.66
C CYS A 87 1.00 4.32 22.94
#